data_AF-A0A1Y4SCU1-F1
#
_entry.id   AF-A0A1Y4SCU1-F1
#
_cell.length_a   1.000
_cell.length_b   1.000
_cell.length_c   1.000
_cell.angle_alpha   90.00
_cell.angle_beta   90.00
_cell.angle_gamma   90.00
#
_symmetry.space_group_name_H-M   'P 1'
#
loop_
_entity.id
_entity.type
_entity.pdbx_description
1 polymer ?
#
loop_
_entity_poly.entity_id
_entity_poly.type
_entity_poly.pdbx_seq_one_letter_code
_entity_poly.pdbx_strand_id
1 'polypeptide(L)'
;MNANTYVDRPNDKGTALDRERQLATLLEDDDVLCAHVYDDSGYSEFLFHGSPENIANFIGARPMVHQIVLTDRQERPVLWTIGYFIDRCPDKVLLEKVKKSLIPIQMCEAEAQPIYSPSMGEVVAYLMRPTTGGEDK
;
A
#
# COMPACT_ATOMS: atom_id res chain seq x y z
N MET A 1 33.22 -38.65 -2.24
CA MET A 1 33.02 -37.67 -3.34
C MET A 1 31.77 -36.89 -2.99
N ASN A 2 31.91 -35.60 -2.66
CA ASN A 2 30.82 -34.72 -2.21
C ASN A 2 30.28 -33.92 -3.40
N ALA A 3 28.98 -33.98 -3.64
CA ALA A 3 28.28 -33.06 -4.54
C ALA A 3 27.43 -32.11 -3.69
N ASN A 4 27.98 -30.91 -3.43
CA ASN A 4 27.22 -29.79 -2.89
C ASN A 4 26.50 -29.12 -4.08
N THR A 5 25.19 -29.34 -4.22
CA THR A 5 24.38 -28.53 -5.14
C THR A 5 23.97 -27.27 -4.40
N TYR A 6 24.72 -26.19 -4.63
CA TYR A 6 24.36 -24.84 -4.24
C TYR A 6 23.10 -24.46 -5.01
N VAL A 7 21.95 -24.41 -4.32
CA VAL A 7 20.71 -23.89 -4.89
C VAL A 7 20.91 -22.38 -5.00
N ASP A 8 20.93 -21.89 -6.23
CA ASP A 8 21.05 -20.47 -6.55
C ASP A 8 19.92 -19.71 -5.84
N ARG A 9 20.28 -18.79 -4.94
CA ARG A 9 19.30 -17.91 -4.30
C ARG A 9 18.77 -16.96 -5.37
N PRO A 10 17.45 -16.67 -5.41
CA PRO A 10 16.96 -15.64 -6.29
C PRO A 10 17.70 -14.32 -6.02
N ASN A 11 18.04 -13.61 -7.09
CA ASN A 11 18.85 -12.40 -7.10
C ASN A 11 18.20 -11.25 -6.29
N ASP A 12 18.46 -11.21 -4.98
CA ASP A 12 17.95 -10.22 -4.01
C ASP A 12 18.21 -8.75 -4.40
N LYS A 13 19.15 -8.49 -5.32
CA LYS A 13 19.50 -7.12 -5.75
C LYS A 13 18.54 -6.55 -6.80
N GLY A 14 17.93 -7.39 -7.64
CA GLY A 14 16.98 -6.93 -8.65
C GLY A 14 15.68 -6.45 -8.03
N THR A 15 15.18 -7.19 -7.04
CA THR A 15 13.94 -6.91 -6.31
C THR A 15 14.02 -5.64 -5.45
N ALA A 16 15.19 -5.36 -4.87
CA ALA A 16 15.43 -4.15 -4.08
C ALA A 16 15.43 -2.87 -4.94
N LEU A 17 16.12 -2.90 -6.09
CA LEU A 17 16.15 -1.75 -7.02
C LEU A 17 14.76 -1.44 -7.59
N ASP A 18 13.99 -2.49 -7.90
CA ASP A 18 12.61 -2.34 -8.39
C ASP A 18 11.70 -1.73 -7.33
N ARG A 19 11.85 -2.13 -6.05
CA ARG A 19 11.12 -1.53 -4.93
C ARG A 19 11.46 -0.06 -4.71
N GLU A 20 12.74 0.31 -4.84
CA GLU A 20 13.14 1.71 -4.72
C GLU A 20 12.57 2.59 -5.83
N ARG A 21 12.51 2.06 -7.06
CA ARG A 21 11.88 2.76 -8.19
C ARG A 21 10.38 2.93 -7.96
N GLN A 22 9.69 1.88 -7.52
CA GLN A 22 8.27 1.96 -7.16
C GLN A 22 8.00 2.99 -6.07
N LEU A 23 8.86 3.05 -5.05
CA LEU A 23 8.74 4.04 -3.99
C LEU A 23 8.96 5.46 -4.50
N ALA A 24 9.98 5.66 -5.34
CA ALA A 24 10.26 6.97 -5.97
C ALA A 24 9.05 7.46 -6.77
N THR A 25 8.51 6.60 -7.65
CA THR A 25 7.32 6.91 -8.46
C THR A 25 6.11 7.22 -7.58
N LEU A 26 5.86 6.43 -6.54
CA LEU A 26 4.79 6.69 -5.59
C LEU A 26 4.94 8.07 -4.93
N LEU A 27 6.16 8.47 -4.57
CA LEU A 27 6.39 9.77 -3.92
C LEU A 27 6.32 10.97 -4.89
N GLU A 28 6.47 10.75 -6.20
CA GLU A 28 6.32 11.80 -7.22
C GLU A 28 4.85 12.05 -7.61
N ASP A 29 3.99 11.03 -7.52
CA ASP A 29 2.60 11.12 -7.98
C ASP A 29 1.66 11.86 -7.02
N ASP A 30 0.70 12.62 -7.56
CA ASP A 30 -0.27 13.39 -6.76
C ASP A 30 -1.42 12.53 -6.20
N ASP A 31 -1.76 11.43 -6.86
CA ASP A 31 -2.86 10.53 -6.47
C ASP A 31 -2.40 9.45 -5.49
N VAL A 32 -1.87 9.89 -4.35
CA VAL A 32 -1.37 9.02 -3.28
C VAL A 32 -2.23 9.20 -2.05
N LEU A 33 -2.65 8.08 -1.47
CA LEU A 33 -3.38 8.04 -0.22
C LEU A 33 -2.48 7.54 0.90
N CYS A 34 -2.69 8.10 2.09
CA CYS A 34 -2.22 7.52 3.35
C CYS A 34 -3.35 6.70 3.96
N ALA A 35 -3.06 5.45 4.31
CA ALA A 35 -3.97 4.60 5.08
C ALA A 35 -3.53 4.52 6.53
N HIS A 36 -4.39 5.01 7.42
CA HIS A 36 -4.30 4.84 8.85
C HIS A 36 -5.08 3.59 9.24
N VAL A 37 -4.37 2.53 9.63
CA VAL A 37 -4.93 1.20 9.91
C VAL A 37 -4.91 0.94 11.41
N TYR A 38 -6.06 0.55 11.96
CA TYR A 38 -6.24 0.16 13.35
C TYR A 38 -6.72 -1.28 13.42
N ASP A 39 -5.94 -2.15 14.08
CA ASP A 39 -6.28 -3.56 14.30
C ASP A 39 -5.72 -4.04 15.66
N ASP A 40 -5.74 -5.36 15.90
CA ASP A 40 -5.22 -5.97 17.14
C ASP A 40 -3.72 -5.75 17.36
N SER A 41 -2.96 -5.44 16.30
CA SER A 41 -1.53 -5.10 16.38
C SER A 41 -1.31 -3.62 16.70
N GLY A 42 -2.38 -2.82 16.78
CA GLY A 42 -2.35 -1.41 17.08
C GLY A 42 -2.49 -0.54 15.83
N TYR A 43 -1.63 0.47 15.73
CA TYR A 43 -1.68 1.48 14.68
C TYR A 43 -0.58 1.26 13.65
N SER A 44 -0.92 1.36 12.36
CA SER A 44 0.05 1.35 11.26
C SER A 44 -0.36 2.28 10.12
N GLU A 45 0.63 2.75 9.37
CA GLU A 45 0.45 3.66 8.23
C GLU A 45 1.07 3.09 6.96
N PHE A 46 0.36 3.23 5.85
CA PHE A 46 0.81 2.80 4.53
C PHE A 46 0.51 3.85 3.48
N LEU A 47 1.36 3.96 2.46
CA LEU A 47 1.10 4.78 1.28
C LEU A 47 0.77 3.89 0.08
N PHE A 48 -0.15 4.30 -0.79
CA PHE A 48 -0.40 3.64 -2.08
C PHE A 48 -1.16 4.57 -3.04
N HIS A 49 -1.17 4.24 -4.34
CA HIS A 49 -1.93 5.01 -5.34
C HIS A 49 -3.44 4.91 -5.14
N GLY A 50 -4.13 6.04 -5.16
CA GLY A 50 -5.55 6.21 -4.82
C GLY A 50 -6.58 5.66 -5.82
N SER A 51 -6.19 4.75 -6.72
CA SER A 51 -7.15 4.16 -7.66
C SER A 51 -8.27 3.40 -6.92
N PRO A 52 -9.51 3.39 -7.46
CA PRO A 52 -10.62 2.67 -6.84
C PRO A 52 -10.32 1.18 -6.60
N GLU A 53 -9.60 0.55 -7.51
CA GLU A 53 -9.17 -0.84 -7.43
C GLU A 53 -8.16 -1.04 -6.30
N ASN A 54 -7.18 -0.15 -6.14
CA ASN A 54 -6.22 -0.24 -5.05
C ASN A 54 -6.89 -0.07 -3.69
N ILE A 55 -7.79 0.89 -3.55
CA ILE A 55 -8.58 1.09 -2.33
C ILE A 55 -9.35 -0.19 -1.99
N ALA A 56 -10.06 -0.77 -2.97
CA ALA A 56 -10.82 -1.99 -2.78
C ALA A 56 -9.94 -3.17 -2.33
N ASN A 57 -8.81 -3.38 -3.00
CA ASN A 57 -7.88 -4.45 -2.67
C ASN A 57 -7.21 -4.24 -1.29
N PHE A 58 -6.87 -3.00 -0.94
CA PHE A 58 -6.28 -2.67 0.35
C PHE A 58 -7.24 -2.98 1.51
N ILE A 59 -8.51 -2.57 1.38
CA ILE A 59 -9.55 -2.85 2.39
C ILE A 59 -9.84 -4.37 2.41
N GLY A 60 -10.06 -4.97 1.24
CA GLY A 60 -10.46 -6.37 1.11
C GLY A 60 -9.41 -7.38 1.59
N ALA A 61 -8.13 -7.02 1.54
CA ALA A 61 -7.04 -7.84 2.08
C ALA A 61 -6.99 -7.88 3.62
N ARG A 62 -7.83 -7.12 4.33
CA ARG A 62 -7.78 -6.94 5.78
C ARG A 62 -9.14 -7.22 6.45
N PRO A 63 -9.65 -8.46 6.40
CA PRO A 63 -10.99 -8.79 6.89
C PRO A 63 -11.17 -8.58 8.40
N MET A 64 -10.08 -8.62 9.19
CA MET A 64 -10.10 -8.48 10.66
C MET A 64 -9.67 -7.09 11.15
N VAL A 65 -9.53 -6.10 10.25
CA VAL A 65 -9.21 -4.73 10.67
C VAL A 65 -10.35 -4.15 11.52
N HIS A 66 -10.05 -3.28 12.48
CA HIS A 66 -11.08 -2.54 13.23
C HIS A 66 -11.53 -1.30 12.46
N GLN A 67 -10.59 -0.57 11.88
CA GLN A 67 -10.85 0.66 11.14
C GLN A 67 -9.72 0.98 10.18
N ILE A 68 -10.08 1.53 9.03
CA ILE A 68 -9.17 2.18 8.08
C ILE A 68 -9.69 3.59 7.84
N VAL A 69 -8.79 4.58 7.90
CA VAL A 69 -9.04 5.95 7.45
C VAL A 69 -8.07 6.25 6.32
N LEU A 70 -8.61 6.65 5.16
CA LEU A 70 -7.81 7.09 4.03
C LEU A 70 -7.78 8.61 3.99
N THR A 71 -6.59 9.19 3.91
CA THR A 71 -6.38 10.63 3.72
C THR A 71 -5.60 10.88 2.44
N ASP A 72 -5.80 12.07 1.86
CA ASP A 72 -4.90 12.56 0.82
C ASP A 72 -3.62 13.18 1.43
N ARG A 73 -2.70 13.65 0.57
CA ARG A 73 -1.45 14.31 0.99
C ARG A 73 -1.62 15.54 1.88
N GLN A 74 -2.81 16.11 1.96
CA GLN A 74 -3.13 17.28 2.79
C GLN A 74 -3.85 16.86 4.08
N GLU A 75 -3.80 15.56 4.42
CA GLU A 75 -4.47 14.96 5.56
C GLU A 75 -6.00 15.14 5.52
N ARG A 76 -6.56 15.37 4.33
CA ARG A 76 -8.01 15.48 4.16
C ARG A 76 -8.59 14.09 4.01
N PRO A 77 -9.59 13.72 4.82
CA PRO A 77 -10.17 12.39 4.74
C PRO A 77 -10.92 12.14 3.42
N VAL A 78 -10.65 10.98 2.82
CA VAL A 78 -11.24 10.48 1.58
C VAL A 78 -12.28 9.39 1.86
N LEU A 79 -11.99 8.48 2.79
CA LEU A 79 -12.83 7.33 3.10
C LEU A 79 -12.58 6.82 4.53
N TRP A 80 -13.63 6.33 5.18
CA TRP A 80 -13.56 5.62 6.47
C TRP A 80 -14.22 4.27 6.37
N THR A 81 -13.71 3.31 7.13
CA THR A 81 -14.35 2.01 7.32
C THR A 81 -14.81 1.80 8.76
N ILE A 82 -15.79 0.92 8.95
CA ILE A 82 -16.02 0.19 10.20
C ILE A 82 -15.73 -1.27 9.88
N GLY A 83 -14.69 -1.82 10.52
CA GLY A 83 -14.09 -3.04 10.06
C GLY A 83 -13.58 -2.92 8.62
N TYR A 84 -13.87 -3.92 7.80
CA TYR A 84 -13.56 -3.92 6.37
C TYR A 84 -14.70 -3.35 5.49
N PHE A 85 -15.76 -2.77 6.08
CA PHE A 85 -16.88 -2.15 5.35
C PHE A 85 -16.73 -0.63 5.29
N ILE A 86 -17.04 -0.03 4.13
CA ILE A 86 -17.02 1.43 3.97
C ILE A 86 -18.18 2.05 4.76
N ASP A 87 -17.84 2.89 5.73
CA ASP A 87 -18.78 3.65 6.57
C ASP A 87 -19.09 5.02 5.95
N ARG A 88 -18.04 5.75 5.57
CA ARG A 88 -18.15 7.11 5.02
C ARG A 88 -17.24 7.28 3.82
N CYS A 89 -17.78 7.88 2.77
CA CYS A 89 -17.05 8.37 1.61
C CYS A 89 -17.81 9.59 1.05
N PRO A 90 -17.24 10.81 1.11
CA PRO A 90 -17.89 12.02 0.63
C PRO A 90 -18.11 11.99 -0.89
N ASP A 91 -17.12 11.49 -1.64
CA ASP A 91 -17.21 11.32 -3.08
C ASP A 91 -18.04 10.07 -3.43
N LYS A 92 -19.27 10.30 -3.92
CA LYS A 92 -20.17 9.22 -4.31
C LYS A 92 -19.74 8.50 -5.58
N VAL A 93 -19.03 9.16 -6.48
CA VAL A 93 -18.51 8.52 -7.70
C VAL A 93 -17.38 7.58 -7.33
N LEU A 94 -16.47 8.00 -6.45
CA LEU A 94 -15.42 7.14 -5.92
C LEU A 94 -16.01 5.94 -5.18
N LEU A 95 -16.97 6.17 -4.27
CA LEU A 95 -17.63 5.12 -3.51
C LEU A 95 -18.18 4.00 -4.41
N GLU A 96 -18.91 4.37 -5.47
CA GLU A 96 -19.50 3.39 -6.38
C GLU A 96 -18.44 2.67 -7.23
N LYS A 97 -17.32 3.33 -7.56
CA LYS A 97 -16.19 2.66 -8.24
C LYS A 97 -15.49 1.65 -7.33
N VAL A 98 -15.20 2.01 -6.08
CA VAL A 98 -14.55 1.13 -5.10
C VAL A 98 -15.42 -0.10 -4.83
N LYS A 99 -16.73 0.09 -4.63
CA LYS A 99 -17.67 -1.01 -4.34
C LYS A 99 -17.69 -2.09 -5.43
N LYS A 100 -17.51 -1.72 -6.70
CA LYS A 100 -17.50 -2.70 -7.82
C LYS A 100 -16.45 -3.79 -7.64
N SER A 101 -15.30 -3.43 -7.09
CA SER A 101 -14.21 -4.39 -6.82
C SER A 101 -14.25 -4.91 -5.39
N LEU A 102 -14.65 -4.09 -4.42
CA LEU A 102 -14.65 -4.48 -3.01
C LEU A 102 -15.73 -5.51 -2.68
N ILE A 103 -16.97 -5.36 -3.18
CA ILE A 103 -18.08 -6.26 -2.83
C ILE A 103 -17.75 -7.73 -3.19
N PRO A 104 -17.29 -8.06 -4.41
CA PRO A 104 -16.88 -9.44 -4.72
C PRO A 104 -15.82 -9.99 -3.77
N ILE A 105 -14.86 -9.17 -3.34
CA ILE A 105 -13.83 -9.58 -2.37
C ILE A 105 -14.48 -9.89 -1.01
N GLN A 106 -15.38 -9.03 -0.55
CA GLN A 106 -16.07 -9.20 0.74
C GLN A 106 -17.03 -10.39 0.77
N MET A 107 -17.56 -10.78 -0.39
CA MET A 107 -18.44 -11.94 -0.57
C MET A 107 -17.67 -13.23 -0.86
N CYS A 108 -16.33 -13.18 -0.84
CA CYS A 108 -15.45 -14.30 -1.22
C CYS A 108 -15.68 -14.80 -2.65
N GLU A 109 -16.22 -13.95 -3.53
CA GLU A 109 -16.39 -14.21 -4.96
C GLU A 109 -15.11 -13.89 -5.76
N ALA A 110 -14.22 -13.08 -5.18
CA ALA A 110 -12.90 -12.75 -5.71
C ALA A 110 -11.87 -12.66 -4.57
N GLU A 111 -10.60 -12.89 -4.88
CA GLU A 111 -9.49 -12.62 -3.95
C GLU A 111 -8.99 -11.18 -4.09
N ALA A 112 -8.63 -10.56 -2.97
CA ALA A 112 -7.91 -9.28 -2.99
C ALA A 112 -6.57 -9.45 -3.69
N GLN A 113 -6.31 -8.59 -4.68
CA GLN A 113 -5.05 -8.56 -5.41
C GLN A 113 -3.99 -7.83 -4.60
N PRO A 114 -2.71 -8.26 -4.65
CA PRO A 114 -1.64 -7.56 -3.99
C PRO A 114 -1.45 -6.18 -4.62
N ILE A 115 -1.27 -5.17 -3.77
CA ILE A 115 -0.92 -3.81 -4.19
C ILE A 115 0.42 -3.41 -3.59
N TYR A 116 1.11 -2.48 -4.26
CA TYR A 116 2.27 -1.84 -3.67
C TYR A 116 1.83 -0.83 -2.62
N SER A 117 1.98 -1.20 -1.34
CA SER A 117 1.62 -0.35 -0.20
C SER A 117 2.75 -0.32 0.84
N PRO A 118 3.86 0.41 0.61
CA PRO A 118 4.94 0.53 1.58
C PRO A 118 4.42 1.12 2.90
N SER A 119 4.93 0.61 4.01
CA SER A 119 4.71 1.19 5.34
C SER A 119 5.40 2.55 5.46
N MET A 120 4.87 3.43 6.31
CA MET A 120 5.51 4.73 6.57
C MET A 120 6.96 4.57 7.07
N GLY A 121 7.28 3.49 7.78
CA GLY A 121 8.65 3.15 8.17
C GLY A 121 9.57 2.91 6.97
N GLU A 122 9.10 2.19 5.94
CA GLU A 122 9.85 2.00 4.69
C GLU A 122 10.03 3.34 3.93
N VAL A 123 8.99 4.18 3.90
CA VAL A 123 9.05 5.51 3.28
C VAL A 123 10.10 6.40 3.96
N VAL A 124 10.07 6.48 5.29
CA VAL A 124 11.03 7.26 6.07
C VAL A 124 12.46 6.75 5.86
N ALA A 125 12.65 5.43 5.87
CA ALA A 125 13.97 4.84 5.63
C ALA A 125 14.53 5.23 4.24
N TYR A 126 13.67 5.26 3.22
CA TYR A 126 14.06 5.71 1.88
C TYR A 126 14.42 7.19 1.82
N LEU A 127 13.65 8.06 2.48
CA LEU A 127 13.91 9.51 2.49
C LEU A 127 15.16 9.89 3.28
N MET A 128 15.48 9.14 4.33
CA MET A 128 16.64 9.38 5.20
C MET A 128 17.94 8.78 4.67
N ARG A 129 17.93 8.14 3.50
CA ARG A 129 19.15 7.57 2.92
C ARG A 129 20.14 8.69 2.58
N PRO A 130 21.45 8.49 2.80
CA PRO A 130 22.44 9.44 2.33
C PRO A 130 22.33 9.57 0.81
N THR A 131 22.09 10.78 0.31
CA THR A 131 22.27 11.06 -1.12
C THR A 131 23.74 10.87 -1.43
N THR A 132 24.12 9.74 -2.02
CA THR A 132 25.43 9.56 -2.64
C THR A 132 25.51 10.49 -3.84
N GLY A 133 25.91 11.74 -3.62
CA GLY A 133 25.91 12.77 -4.64
C GLY A 133 26.45 14.09 -4.10
N GLY A 134 27.76 14.12 -3.82
CA GLY A 134 28.54 15.33 -3.57
C GLY A 134 29.93 15.18 -4.18
N GLU A 135 30.04 15.62 -5.44
CA GLU A 135 31.22 16.20 -6.09
C GLU A 135 32.46 15.32 -6.36
N ASP A 136 32.45 14.65 -7.53
CA ASP A 136 33.64 14.58 -8.38
C ASP A 136 33.50 15.67 -9.47
N LYS A 137 34.15 16.82 -9.22
CA LYS A 137 34.94 17.66 -10.15
C LYS A 137 34.95 19.14 -9.76
#